data_AF-A0A9E4RCZ3-F1
#
_entry.id   AF-A0A9E4RCZ3-F1
#
_cell.length_a   1.000
_cell.length_b   1.000
_cell.length_c   1.000
_cell.angle_alpha   90.00
_cell.angle_beta   90.00
_cell.angle_gamma   90.00
#
_symmetry.space_group_name_H-M   'P 1'
#
loop_
_entity.id
_entity.type
_entity.pdbx_description
1 polymer ?
#
loop_
_entity_poly.entity_id
_entity_poly.type
_entity_poly.pdbx_seq_one_letter_code
_entity_poly.pdbx_strand_id
1 'polypeptide(L)' 'MNSIEAGLRFKTIGGLIVETTGQTQSIHAVEVCVHEVVIVEGVGEGNKYLHNLDSAEKL' A
#
# COMPACT_ATOMS: atom_id res chain seq x y z
N MET A 1 14.89 -3.53 3.84
CA MET A 1 13.78 -4.45 3.52
C MET A 1 13.13 -3.85 2.29
N ASN A 2 13.56 -4.28 1.09
CA ASN A 2 13.38 -3.49 -0.15
C ASN A 2 12.22 -3.97 -1.03
N SER A 3 11.46 -4.96 -0.55
CA SER A 3 10.34 -5.53 -1.27
C SER A 3 9.22 -5.84 -0.29
N ILE A 4 7.99 -5.67 -0.77
CA ILE A 4 6.79 -6.16 -0.09
C ILE A 4 6.26 -7.36 -0.85
N GLU A 5 5.68 -8.32 -0.15
CA GLU A 5 4.97 -9.42 -0.80
C GLU A 5 3.68 -8.90 -1.44
N ALA A 6 3.29 -9.45 -2.59
CA ALA A 6 2.00 -9.17 -3.21
C ALA A 6 0.87 -9.93 -2.50
N GLY A 7 -0.37 -9.42 -2.55
CA GLY A 7 -1.54 -10.08 -1.95
C GLY A 7 -1.73 -9.82 -0.46
N LEU A 8 -0.90 -8.99 0.18
CA LEU A 8 -1.09 -8.58 1.56
C LEU A 8 -2.16 -7.51 1.65
N ARG A 9 -3.09 -7.65 2.59
CA ARG A 9 -4.21 -6.72 2.77
C ARG A 9 -3.99 -5.79 3.95
N PHE A 10 -4.39 -4.54 3.74
CA PHE A 10 -4.26 -3.48 4.72
C PHE A 10 -5.51 -2.60 4.73
N LYS A 11 -5.81 -2.04 5.90
CA LYS A 11 -6.73 -0.94 6.09
C LYS A 11 -5.94 0.35 6.27
N THR A 12 -6.13 1.28 5.36
CA THR A 12 -5.48 2.60 5.42
C THR A 12 -6.10 3.47 6.51
N ILE A 13 -5.40 4.53 6.94
CA ILE A 13 -5.95 5.53 7.89
C ILE A 13 -7.24 6.19 7.40
N GLY A 14 -7.45 6.25 6.08
CA GLY A 14 -8.66 6.76 5.44
C GLY A 14 -9.81 5.76 5.38
N GLY A 15 -9.62 4.54 5.91
CA GLY A 15 -10.63 3.49 5.95
C GLY A 15 -10.72 2.63 4.68
N LEU A 16 -9.89 2.88 3.66
CA LEU A 16 -9.85 2.06 2.44
C LEU A 16 -9.18 0.70 2.71
N ILE A 17 -9.73 -0.36 2.12
CA ILE A 17 -9.13 -1.71 2.10
C ILE A 17 -8.33 -1.85 0.81
N VAL A 18 -7.04 -2.16 0.96
CA VAL A 18 -6.11 -2.23 -0.17
C VAL A 18 -5.28 -3.51 -0.11
N GLU A 19 -4.80 -3.96 -1.28
CA GLU A 19 -3.95 -5.13 -1.44
C GLU A 19 -2.64 -4.74 -2.12
N THR A 20 -1.51 -5.27 -1.64
CA THR A 20 -0.18 -4.99 -2.19
C THR A 20 0.02 -5.67 -3.55
N THR A 21 0.66 -4.99 -4.49
CA THR A 21 0.99 -5.59 -5.81
C THR A 21 2.39 -6.21 -5.85
N GLY A 22 3.19 -6.01 -4.80
CA GLY A 22 4.59 -6.44 -4.72
C GLY A 22 5.61 -5.38 -5.16
N GLN A 23 5.14 -4.26 -5.73
CA GLN A 23 6.01 -3.15 -6.13
C GLN A 23 6.28 -2.22 -4.95
N THR A 24 7.57 -1.89 -4.74
CA THR A 24 8.04 -0.97 -3.71
C THR A 24 8.87 0.13 -4.34
N GLN A 25 8.71 1.36 -3.86
CA GLN A 25 9.56 2.49 -4.20
C GLN A 25 10.15 3.07 -2.92
N SER A 26 11.48 3.22 -2.90
CA SER A 26 12.18 3.95 -1.85
C SER A 26 12.31 5.41 -2.25
N ILE A 27 11.84 6.31 -1.38
CA ILE A 27 11.97 7.76 -1.55
C ILE A 27 13.16 8.22 -0.70
N HIS A 28 14.34 8.25 -1.32
CA HIS A 28 15.60 8.56 -0.65
C HIS A 28 15.63 9.93 0.05
N ALA A 29 14.94 10.93 -0.49
CA ALA A 29 14.94 12.28 0.07
C ALA A 29 14.33 12.38 1.48
N VAL A 30 13.48 11.43 1.85
CA VAL A 30 12.79 11.39 3.15
C VAL A 30 12.93 10.05 3.87
N GLU A 31 13.77 9.15 3.34
CA GLU A 31 14.02 7.80 3.89
C GLU A 31 12.73 6.96 4.10
N VAL A 32 11.71 7.15 3.26
CA VAL A 32 10.43 6.41 3.33
C VAL A 32 10.34 5.36 2.22
N CYS A 33 9.75 4.20 2.53
CA CYS A 33 9.30 3.22 1.54
C CYS A 33 7.80 3.35 1.31
N VAL A 34 7.41 3.46 0.05
CA VAL A 34 6.00 3.39 -0.38
C VAL A 34 5.79 2.14 -1.23
N HIS A 35 4.60 1.59 -1.15
CA HIS A 35 4.23 0.34 -1.80
C HIS A 35 3.07 0.60 -2.74
N GLU A 36 3.11 0.02 -3.93
CA GLU A 36 1.94 0.05 -4.81
C GLU A 36 0.87 -0.87 -4.25
N VAL A 37 -0.33 -0.33 -4.14
CA VAL A 37 -1.51 -1.02 -3.66
C VAL A 37 -2.66 -0.82 -4.64
N VAL A 38 -3.59 -1.78 -4.65
CA VAL A 38 -4.88 -1.69 -5.34
C VAL A 38 -6.00 -1.64 -4.32
N ILE A 39 -6.99 -0.75 -4.51
CA ILE A 39 -8.20 -0.75 -3.69
C ILE A 39 -9.01 -1.99 -4.04
N VAL A 40 -9.33 -2.82 -3.03
CA VAL A 40 -10.05 -4.09 -3.23
C VAL A 40 -11.48 -4.06 -2.73
N GLU A 41 -11.90 -2.96 -2.09
CA GLU A 41 -13.27 -2.80 -1.60
C GLU A 41 -13.69 -1.32 -1.57
N GLY A 42 -14.92 -1.05 -2.02
CA GLY A 42 -15.57 0.25 -1.86
C GLY A 42 -15.24 1.26 -2.95
N VAL A 43 -15.25 2.55 -2.60
CA VAL A 43 -15.09 3.63 -3.59
C VAL A 43 -13.68 3.61 -4.17
N GLY A 44 -13.60 3.51 -5.50
CA GLY A 44 -12.32 3.46 -6.21
C GLY A 44 -11.71 2.07 -6.31
N GLU A 45 -12.47 1.01 -6.04
CA GLU A 45 -12.06 -0.38 -6.30
C GLU A 45 -11.39 -0.53 -7.69
N GLY A 46 -10.25 -1.21 -7.71
CA GLY A 46 -9.40 -1.38 -8.89
C GLY A 46 -8.37 -0.27 -9.11
N ASN A 47 -8.50 0.89 -8.45
CA ASN A 47 -7.51 1.96 -8.57
C ASN A 47 -6.20 1.57 -7.89
N LYS A 48 -5.09 1.93 -8.54
CA LYS A 48 -3.73 1.70 -8.04
C LYS A 48 -3.07 3.01 -7.66
N TYR A 49 -2.32 2.99 -6.56
CA TYR A 49 -1.53 4.13 -6.11
C TYR A 49 -0.40 3.67 -5.18
N LEU A 50 0.57 4.57 -4.95
CA LEU A 50 1.64 4.35 -3.98
C LEU A 50 1.19 4.79 -2.59
N HIS A 51 1.36 3.93 -1.60
CA HIS A 51 0.97 4.22 -0.23
C HIS A 51 2.07 3.84 0.76
N ASN A 52 2.23 4.66 1.81
CA ASN A 52 3.09 4.31 2.94
C ASN A 52 2.30 3.39 3.89
N LEU A 53 2.68 2.12 3.92
CA LEU A 53 2.01 1.11 4.73
C LEU A 53 2.42 1.10 6.20
N ASP A 54 3.44 1.87 6.60
CA ASP A 54 3.82 2.03 8.02
C ASP A 54 2.68 2.68 8.83
N SER A 55 1.80 3.42 8.15
CA SER A 55 0.62 4.07 8.74
C SER A 55 -0.64 3.22 8.64
N ALA A 56 -0.60 2.07 7.96
CA ALA A 56 -1.76 1.24 7.71
C ALA A 56 -1.82 0.04 8.69
N GLU A 57 -3.03 -0.44 8.95
CA GLU A 57 -3.26 -1.64 9.76
C GLU A 57 -3.29 -2.87 8.85
N LYS A 58 -2.48 -3.88 9.16
CA LYS A 58 -2.50 -5.16 8.43
C LYS A 58 -3.74 -5.98 8.81
N LEU A 59 -4.40 -6.55 7.81
CA LEU A 59 -5.60 -7.40 7.95
C LEU A 59 -5.26 -8.89 7.89
#